data_AF-A0A929LCB9-F1
#
_entry.id   AF-A0A929LCB9-F1
#
_cell.length_a   1.000
_cell.length_b   1.000
_cell.length_c   1.000
_cell.angle_alpha   90.00
_cell.angle_beta   90.00
_cell.angle_gamma   90.00
#
_symmetry.space_group_name_H-M   'P 1'
#
loop_
_entity.id
_entity.type
_entity.pdbx_description
1 polymer ?
#
loop_
_entity_poly.entity_id
_entity_poly.type
_entity_poly.pdbx_seq_one_letter_code
_entity_poly.pdbx_strand_id
1 'polypeptide(L)'
;MAGVSSQNPKSGPPMKPLTAAKKLGIYLPAAPQEFQESALTHEQFVELQNKSPEWLETLRREGPHPRPEVARKLGITITALKKHNVDDSMTTAQIKTLLEDQPEWLRESRKQLAEERERQQQAQKN
;
A
#
# COMPACT_ATOMS: atom_id res chain seq x y z
N MET A 1 4.32 25.08 38.49
CA MET A 1 3.79 23.77 38.04
C MET A 1 4.56 23.35 36.81
N ALA A 2 5.36 22.30 36.92
CA ALA A 2 6.25 21.81 35.88
C ALA A 2 5.48 20.97 34.85
N GLY A 3 5.39 21.45 33.61
CA GLY A 3 4.91 20.68 32.47
C GLY A 3 6.10 20.17 31.65
N VAL A 4 6.67 19.06 32.08
CA VAL A 4 7.70 18.32 31.33
C VAL A 4 7.07 17.74 30.05
N SER A 5 7.25 18.44 28.93
CA SER A 5 7.05 17.82 27.61
C SER A 5 8.32 17.07 27.25
N SER A 6 8.32 15.77 27.55
CA SER A 6 9.39 14.81 27.31
C SER A 6 9.86 14.82 25.86
N GLN A 7 10.99 15.46 25.60
CA GLN A 7 11.76 15.28 24.37
C GLN A 7 12.55 13.98 24.51
N ASN A 8 12.07 12.88 23.92
CA ASN A 8 12.79 11.61 23.88
C ASN A 8 13.76 11.60 22.68
N PRO A 9 15.11 11.55 22.88
CA PRO A 9 16.08 11.79 21.81
C PRO A 9 16.44 10.56 20.94
N LYS A 10 15.51 9.60 20.73
CA LYS A 10 15.78 8.37 19.94
C LYS A 10 14.86 8.12 18.74
N SER A 11 14.03 9.08 18.36
CA SER A 11 13.18 8.97 17.18
C SER A 11 13.39 10.20 16.32
N GLY A 12 13.73 10.00 15.04
CA GLY A 12 13.92 11.09 14.07
C GLY A 12 12.70 12.01 13.97
N PRO A 13 12.79 13.11 13.18
CA PRO A 13 11.72 14.11 13.09
C PRO A 13 10.35 13.44 12.87
N PRO A 14 9.30 13.90 13.58
CA PRO A 14 7.98 13.27 13.54
C PRO A 14 7.53 13.12 12.09
N MET A 15 7.15 11.91 11.71
CA MET A 15 6.79 11.63 10.33
C MET A 15 5.41 12.21 10.09
N LYS A 16 5.26 12.94 8.99
CA LYS A 16 3.95 13.41 8.56
C LYS A 16 3.00 12.21 8.46
N PRO A 17 1.75 12.32 8.92
CA PRO A 17 0.82 11.20 8.88
C PRO A 17 0.55 10.73 7.44
N LEU A 18 0.70 11.60 6.45
CA LEU A 18 0.73 11.23 5.02
C LEU A 18 1.84 10.23 4.67
N THR A 19 3.04 10.43 5.23
CA THR A 19 4.17 9.52 5.07
C THR A 19 3.95 8.22 5.83
N ALA A 20 3.38 8.28 7.04
CA ALA A 20 3.01 7.11 7.81
C ALA A 20 1.96 6.26 7.08
N ALA A 21 0.89 6.88 6.55
CA ALA A 21 -0.12 6.25 5.73
C ALA A 21 0.50 5.55 4.51
N LYS A 22 1.38 6.26 3.79
CA LYS A 22 2.11 5.70 2.65
C LYS A 22 2.99 4.50 3.02
N LYS A 23 3.63 4.51 4.20
CA LYS A 23 4.43 3.39 4.73
C LYS A 23 3.57 2.21 5.22
N LEU A 24 2.38 2.48 5.77
CA LEU A 24 1.40 1.46 6.15
C LEU A 24 0.68 0.86 4.94
N GLY A 25 0.77 1.51 3.78
CA GLY A 25 0.00 1.13 2.59
C GLY A 25 -1.49 1.44 2.74
N ILE A 26 -1.83 2.52 3.46
CA ILE A 26 -3.20 3.00 3.63
C ILE A 26 -3.34 4.41 3.06
N TYR A 27 -4.57 4.81 2.76
CA TYR A 27 -4.88 6.15 2.28
C TYR A 27 -5.25 7.06 3.44
N LEU A 28 -4.46 8.13 3.62
CA LEU A 28 -4.57 9.04 4.76
C LEU A 28 -5.99 9.58 5.01
N PRO A 29 -6.74 10.10 4.01
CA PRO A 29 -8.06 10.67 4.28
C PRO A 29 -9.13 9.61 4.61
N ALA A 30 -8.80 8.32 4.48
CA ALA A 30 -9.66 7.22 4.93
C ALA A 30 -9.36 6.81 6.39
N ALA A 31 -8.27 7.31 6.99
CA ALA A 31 -7.95 7.11 8.40
C ALA A 31 -8.73 8.11 9.28
N PRO A 32 -8.99 7.81 10.57
CA PRO A 32 -9.65 8.74 11.48
C PRO A 32 -8.87 10.05 11.63
N GLN A 33 -9.57 11.14 11.92
CA GLN A 33 -9.00 12.49 12.08
C GLN A 33 -7.83 12.51 13.09
N GLU A 34 -7.92 11.72 14.17
CA GLU A 34 -6.81 11.53 15.12
C GLU A 34 -5.50 11.07 14.46
N PHE A 35 -5.56 10.22 13.45
CA PHE A 35 -4.37 9.82 12.70
C PHE A 35 -3.96 10.89 11.67
N GLN A 36 -4.91 11.65 11.11
CA GLN A 36 -4.63 12.71 10.13
C GLN A 36 -3.97 13.94 10.76
N GLU A 37 -4.39 14.30 11.98
CA GLU A 37 -3.91 15.48 12.71
C GLU A 37 -2.70 15.17 13.59
N SER A 38 -2.54 13.90 14.02
CA SER A 38 -1.44 13.51 14.90
C SER A 38 -0.20 13.10 14.11
N ALA A 39 0.87 13.89 14.24
CA ALA A 39 2.17 13.53 13.69
C ALA A 39 2.77 12.37 14.50
N LEU A 40 2.91 11.20 13.88
CA LEU A 40 3.38 10.00 14.56
C LEU A 40 4.92 9.90 14.48
N THR A 41 5.53 9.60 15.62
CA THR A 41 6.93 9.18 15.66
C THR A 41 7.07 7.74 15.16
N HIS A 42 8.30 7.29 14.94
CA HIS A 42 8.55 5.90 14.56
C HIS A 42 7.96 4.92 15.59
N GLU A 43 8.08 5.22 16.88
CA GLU A 43 7.50 4.42 17.96
C GLU A 43 5.97 4.36 17.88
N GLN A 44 5.29 5.51 17.72
CA GLN A 44 3.84 5.55 17.57
C GLN A 44 3.35 4.79 16.33
N PHE A 45 4.09 4.87 15.23
CA PHE A 45 3.81 4.09 14.01
C PHE A 45 3.91 2.57 14.28
N VAL A 46 4.97 2.15 14.99
CA VAL A 46 5.19 0.74 15.34
C VAL A 46 4.15 0.27 16.35
N GLU A 47 3.75 1.10 17.32
CA GLU A 47 2.65 0.81 18.23
C GLU A 47 1.33 0.64 17.49
N LEU A 48 1.02 1.51 16.52
CA LEU A 48 -0.18 1.36 15.71
C LEU A 48 -0.17 0.07 14.89
N GLN A 49 1.02 -0.34 14.41
CA GLN A 49 1.19 -1.60 13.71
C GLN A 49 1.02 -2.82 14.65
N ASN A 50 1.53 -2.74 15.88
CA ASN A 50 1.40 -3.81 16.88
C ASN A 50 -0.01 -3.89 17.46
N LYS A 51 -0.58 -2.76 17.83
CA LYS A 51 -1.98 -2.60 18.27
C LYS A 51 -2.85 -2.23 17.07
N SER A 52 -2.82 -3.06 16.04
CA SER A 52 -3.60 -2.84 14.81
C SER A 52 -5.07 -2.64 15.17
N PRO A 53 -5.61 -1.41 15.09
CA PRO A 53 -7.01 -1.15 15.41
C PRO A 53 -7.90 -1.66 14.26
N GLU A 54 -9.17 -1.93 14.54
CA GLU A 54 -10.11 -2.47 13.54
C GLU A 54 -10.19 -1.60 12.28
N TRP A 55 -10.13 -0.27 12.40
CA TRP A 55 -10.13 0.61 11.23
C TRP A 55 -8.91 0.38 10.32
N LEU A 56 -7.73 0.07 10.88
CA LEU A 56 -6.53 -0.22 10.11
C LEU A 56 -6.66 -1.56 9.37
N GLU A 57 -7.23 -2.56 10.04
CA GLU A 57 -7.53 -3.86 9.42
C GLU A 57 -8.57 -3.74 8.32
N THR A 58 -9.64 -2.98 8.55
CA THR A 58 -10.67 -2.69 7.54
C THR A 58 -10.08 -1.92 6.37
N LEU A 59 -9.21 -0.93 6.59
CA LEU A 59 -8.50 -0.26 5.51
C LEU A 59 -7.55 -1.18 4.74
N ARG A 60 -6.93 -2.15 5.42
CA ARG A 60 -6.13 -3.19 4.75
C ARG A 60 -6.98 -4.18 3.96
N ARG A 61 -8.22 -4.44 4.38
CA ARG A 61 -9.13 -5.38 3.71
C ARG A 61 -9.91 -4.74 2.58
N GLU A 62 -10.43 -3.55 2.78
CA GLU A 62 -11.38 -2.86 1.91
C GLU A 62 -10.81 -1.57 1.32
N GLY A 63 -9.91 -0.93 2.06
CA GLY A 63 -9.36 0.37 1.70
C GLY A 63 -8.52 0.36 0.43
N PRO A 64 -8.17 1.54 -0.08
CA PRO A 64 -7.35 1.70 -1.27
C PRO A 64 -5.95 1.12 -1.04
N HIS A 65 -5.67 0.06 -1.79
CA HIS A 65 -4.41 -0.65 -1.77
C HIS A 65 -3.37 0.12 -2.58
N PRO A 66 -2.10 0.15 -2.13
CA PRO A 66 -1.03 0.76 -2.88
C PRO A 66 -0.74 -0.06 -4.15
N ARG A 67 -0.19 0.60 -5.17
CA ARG A 67 0.24 0.00 -6.46
C ARG A 67 0.84 -1.42 -6.37
N PRO A 68 1.82 -1.72 -5.49
CA PRO A 68 2.37 -3.07 -5.36
C PRO A 68 1.33 -4.12 -4.94
N GLU A 69 0.42 -3.77 -4.04
CA GLU A 69 -0.64 -4.68 -3.56
C GLU A 69 -1.71 -4.90 -4.63
N VAL A 70 -2.09 -3.82 -5.36
CA VAL A 70 -3.00 -3.90 -6.51
C VAL A 70 -2.42 -4.82 -7.59
N ALA A 71 -1.16 -4.62 -7.98
CA ALA A 71 -0.46 -5.45 -8.96
C ALA A 71 -0.43 -6.93 -8.53
N ARG A 72 -0.11 -7.18 -7.24
CA ARG A 72 -0.08 -8.53 -6.66
C ARG A 72 -1.45 -9.21 -6.69
N LYS A 73 -2.53 -8.50 -6.35
CA LYS A 73 -3.90 -9.04 -6.38
C LYS A 73 -4.40 -9.29 -7.81
N LEU A 74 -4.03 -8.41 -8.74
CA LEU A 74 -4.37 -8.56 -10.16
C LEU A 74 -3.53 -9.61 -10.88
N GLY A 75 -2.40 -10.03 -10.31
CA GLY A 75 -1.49 -10.99 -10.92
C GLY A 75 -0.70 -10.42 -12.09
N ILE A 76 -0.38 -9.13 -12.05
CA ILE A 76 0.38 -8.40 -13.08
C ILE A 76 1.51 -7.61 -12.44
N THR A 77 2.34 -6.95 -13.25
CA THR A 77 3.43 -6.09 -12.75
C THR A 77 2.98 -4.65 -12.54
N ILE A 78 3.70 -3.92 -11.68
CA ILE A 78 3.48 -2.47 -11.49
C ILE A 78 3.70 -1.72 -12.81
N THR A 79 4.62 -2.20 -13.65
CA THR A 79 4.90 -1.65 -14.98
C THR A 79 3.70 -1.79 -15.91
N ALA A 80 3.01 -2.94 -15.89
CA ALA A 80 1.78 -3.15 -16.65
C ALA A 80 0.66 -2.20 -16.19
N LEU A 81 0.46 -2.03 -14.88
CA LEU A 81 -0.49 -1.05 -14.35
C LEU A 81 -0.22 0.37 -14.86
N LYS A 82 1.06 0.79 -14.81
CA LYS A 82 1.49 2.11 -15.29
C LYS A 82 1.24 2.31 -16.78
N LYS A 83 1.41 1.25 -17.58
CA LYS A 83 1.18 1.28 -19.03
C LYS A 83 -0.28 1.52 -19.40
N HIS A 84 -1.21 1.07 -18.54
CA HIS A 84 -2.65 1.25 -18.74
C HIS A 84 -3.24 2.44 -17.95
N ASN A 85 -2.40 3.29 -17.35
CA ASN A 85 -2.82 4.40 -16.47
C ASN A 85 -3.71 3.94 -15.30
N VAL A 86 -3.57 2.68 -14.89
CA VAL A 86 -4.26 2.08 -13.73
C VAL A 86 -3.32 2.08 -12.53
N ASP A 87 -2.53 3.14 -12.39
CA ASP A 87 -1.46 3.22 -11.41
C ASP A 87 -1.83 3.94 -10.12
N ASP A 88 -3.13 4.19 -9.96
CA ASP A 88 -3.71 4.77 -8.76
C ASP A 88 -3.99 3.70 -7.69
N SER A 89 -4.28 4.18 -6.48
CA SER A 89 -4.55 3.30 -5.33
C SER A 89 -5.97 2.75 -5.46
N MET A 90 -6.12 1.44 -5.64
CA MET A 90 -7.44 0.81 -5.87
C MET A 90 -7.95 0.12 -4.61
N THR A 91 -9.23 0.31 -4.28
CA THR A 91 -9.89 -0.42 -3.19
C THR A 91 -10.10 -1.88 -3.58
N THR A 92 -10.32 -2.76 -2.59
CA THR A 92 -10.68 -4.16 -2.90
C THR A 92 -11.90 -4.24 -3.80
N ALA A 93 -12.88 -3.35 -3.63
CA ALA A 93 -14.03 -3.25 -4.50
C ALA A 93 -13.63 -2.98 -5.96
N GLN A 94 -12.79 -1.96 -6.21
CA GLN A 94 -12.32 -1.65 -7.56
C GLN A 94 -11.46 -2.78 -8.17
N ILE A 95 -10.59 -3.40 -7.37
CA ILE A 95 -9.80 -4.57 -7.81
C ILE A 95 -10.72 -5.71 -8.20
N LYS A 96 -11.77 -5.98 -7.40
CA LYS A 96 -12.74 -7.03 -7.68
C LYS A 96 -13.53 -6.71 -8.96
N THR A 97 -14.01 -5.49 -9.13
CA THR A 97 -14.64 -5.04 -10.38
C THR A 97 -13.74 -5.28 -11.58
N LEU A 98 -12.46 -4.94 -11.49
CA LEU A 98 -11.50 -5.16 -12.58
C LEU A 98 -11.23 -6.65 -12.84
N LEU A 99 -11.20 -7.46 -11.78
CA LEU A 99 -11.08 -8.92 -11.85
C LEU A 99 -12.33 -9.59 -12.42
N GLU A 100 -13.52 -8.99 -12.26
CA GLU A 100 -14.77 -9.48 -12.84
C GLU A 100 -14.88 -9.07 -14.31
N ASP A 101 -14.57 -7.81 -14.64
CA ASP A 101 -14.55 -7.28 -16.00
C ASP A 101 -13.52 -8.00 -16.89
N GLN A 102 -12.40 -8.43 -16.29
CA GLN A 102 -11.28 -9.10 -16.97
C GLN A 102 -10.94 -8.49 -18.33
N PRO A 103 -10.58 -7.20 -18.36
CA PRO A 103 -10.33 -6.50 -19.61
C PRO A 103 -9.14 -7.14 -20.34
N GLU A 104 -9.09 -6.99 -21.66
CA GLU A 104 -8.07 -7.65 -22.50
C GLU A 104 -6.65 -7.33 -22.06
N TRP A 105 -6.40 -6.08 -21.66
CA TRP A 105 -5.09 -5.66 -21.17
C TRP A 105 -4.65 -6.39 -19.89
N LEU A 106 -5.59 -6.77 -19.01
CA LEU A 106 -5.28 -7.53 -17.79
C LEU A 106 -4.87 -8.96 -18.14
N ARG A 107 -5.57 -9.58 -19.10
CA ARG A 107 -5.22 -10.91 -19.62
C ARG A 107 -3.88 -10.92 -20.33
N GLU A 108 -3.65 -9.93 -21.21
CA GLU A 108 -2.38 -9.77 -21.92
C GLU A 108 -1.23 -9.54 -20.93
N SER A 109 -1.43 -8.69 -19.92
CA SER A 109 -0.42 -8.42 -18.89
C SER A 109 -0.07 -9.66 -18.06
N ARG A 110 -1.04 -10.51 -17.72
CA ARG A 110 -0.81 -11.80 -17.05
C ARG A 110 0.00 -12.75 -17.92
N LYS A 111 -0.34 -12.84 -19.20
CA LYS A 111 0.38 -13.66 -20.18
C LYS A 111 1.83 -13.18 -20.33
N GLN A 112 2.03 -11.87 -20.51
CA GLN A 112 3.34 -11.25 -20.59
C GLN A 112 4.18 -11.52 -19.33
N LEU A 113 3.59 -11.48 -18.14
CA LEU A 113 4.27 -11.81 -16.89
C LEU A 113 4.70 -13.28 -16.83
N ALA A 114 3.86 -14.21 -17.30
CA ALA A 114 4.22 -15.61 -17.39
C ALA A 114 5.39 -15.82 -18.35
N GLU A 115 5.32 -15.25 -19.56
CA GLU A 115 6.38 -15.32 -20.57
C GLU A 115 7.69 -14.67 -20.10
N GLU A 116 7.60 -13.56 -19.37
CA GLU A 116 8.76 -12.89 -18.76
C GLU A 116 9.39 -13.74 -17.66
N ARG A 117 8.60 -14.39 -16.80
CA ARG A 117 9.11 -15.33 -15.81
C ARG A 117 9.81 -16.52 -16.46
N GLU A 118 9.28 -17.07 -17.54
CA GLU A 118 9.92 -18.16 -18.27
C GLU A 118 11.25 -17.70 -18.88
N ARG A 119 11.27 -16.54 -19.54
CA ARG A 119 12.52 -15.95 -20.08
C ARG A 119 13.56 -15.68 -19.00
N GLN A 120 13.18 -15.13 -17.85
CA GLN A 120 14.11 -14.86 -16.75
C GLN A 120 14.67 -16.14 -16.13
N GLN A 121 13.86 -17.21 -16.04
CA GLN A 121 14.31 -18.52 -15.60
C GLN A 121 15.28 -19.16 -16.60
N GLN A 122 14.99 -19.05 -17.90
CA GLN A 122 15.87 -19.52 -18.96
C GLN A 122 17.21 -18.78 -18.98
N ALA A 123 17.18 -17.45 -18.83
CA ALA A 123 18.36 -16.60 -18.83
C ALA A 123 19.27 -16.81 -17.61
N GLN A 124 18.73 -17.21 -16.45
CA GLN A 124 19.54 -17.55 -15.27
C GLN A 124 20.22 -18.92 -15.35
N LYS A 125 19.75 -19.80 -16.25
CA LYS A 125 20.26 -21.18 -16.36
C LYS A 125 21.38 -21.33 -17.40
N ASN A 126 21.62 -20.29 -18.20
CA ASN A 126 22.55 -20.28 -19.33
C ASN A 126 23.73 -19.34 -19.04
#